data_AF-A0A8S1CP85-F1
#
_entry.id   AF-A0A8S1CP85-F1
#
_cell.length_a   1.000
_cell.length_b   1.000
_cell.length_c   1.000
_cell.angle_alpha   90.00
_cell.angle_beta   90.00
_cell.angle_gamma   90.00
#
_symmetry.space_group_name_H-M   'P 1'
#
loop_
_entity.id
_entity.type
_entity.pdbx_description
1 polymer ?
#
loop_
_entity_poly.entity_id
_entity_poly.type
_entity_poly.pdbx_seq_one_letter_code
_entity_poly.pdbx_strand_id
1 'polypeptide(L)'
;MRRWAPLFGFFVLCTAIQGKAVDEKWQKLGEKYRMDCIAELEIPSDDVITPNDTLAKTKLEEFTPKQRCLMKCVAEKFIGVNFDDLDEFYKKSFELLEEFSDSVPKKKLDTYKEAIEKCKGTRGANNCDSVVLIHLCEKAIISKYDFSSDED
;
A
#
# COMPACT_ATOMS: atom_id res chain seq x y z
N MET A 1 4.82 15.42 27.33
CA MET A 1 3.51 15.23 26.66
C MET A 1 3.73 14.28 25.49
N ARG A 2 3.21 13.05 25.56
CA ARG A 2 3.43 11.99 24.56
C ARG A 2 2.43 12.17 23.41
N ARG A 3 2.92 12.56 22.23
CA ARG A 3 2.13 12.68 20.99
C ARG A 3 1.83 11.28 20.44
N TRP A 4 0.56 10.99 20.22
CA TRP A 4 0.06 9.76 19.61
C TRP A 4 0.26 9.83 18.09
N ALA A 5 0.85 8.78 17.51
CA ALA A 5 1.08 8.63 16.08
C ALA A 5 -0.15 7.98 15.41
N PRO A 6 -0.77 8.59 14.37
CA PRO A 6 -1.87 7.95 13.65
C PRO A 6 -1.32 7.02 12.56
N LEU A 7 -1.55 5.73 12.79
CA LEU A 7 -1.98 4.67 11.86
C LEU A 7 -1.62 4.87 10.37
N PHE A 8 -0.55 4.19 10.00
CA PHE A 8 0.01 3.99 8.67
C PHE A 8 -1.02 3.39 7.72
N GLY A 9 -0.94 3.64 6.42
CA GLY A 9 -1.77 3.01 5.39
C GLY A 9 -0.96 2.00 4.57
N PHE A 10 -1.59 1.34 3.62
CA PHE A 10 -1.14 0.15 2.91
C PHE A 10 -0.91 0.30 1.37
N PHE A 11 0.25 0.51 0.73
CA PHE A 11 1.61 0.94 1.07
C PHE A 11 2.36 1.52 -0.17
N VAL A 12 1.69 1.76 -1.32
CA VAL A 12 2.24 2.49 -2.50
C VAL A 12 1.59 3.85 -2.62
N LEU A 13 0.27 3.85 -2.45
CA LEU A 13 -0.46 5.03 -2.04
C LEU A 13 -0.06 5.46 -0.64
N CYS A 14 0.21 4.51 0.25
CA CYS A 14 0.29 4.88 1.66
C CYS A 14 1.65 5.33 2.16
N THR A 15 2.69 5.15 1.37
CA THR A 15 3.96 5.84 1.55
C THR A 15 3.85 7.30 1.09
N ALA A 16 3.07 7.59 0.03
CA ALA A 16 2.76 8.96 -0.39
C ALA A 16 2.01 9.75 0.69
N ILE A 17 1.18 9.01 1.43
CA ILE A 17 0.31 9.44 2.53
C ILE A 17 1.04 9.69 3.87
N GLN A 18 2.32 9.35 4.01
CA GLN A 18 3.05 9.43 5.29
C GLN A 18 3.73 10.77 5.58
N GLY A 19 3.67 11.74 4.64
CA GLY A 19 3.72 13.14 5.04
C GLY A 19 2.39 13.51 5.71
N LYS A 20 2.31 14.61 6.46
CA LYS A 20 1.04 15.19 6.95
C LYS A 20 0.07 15.64 5.83
N ALA A 21 0.20 15.07 4.63
CA ALA A 21 -0.15 15.68 3.36
C ALA A 21 -1.31 14.97 2.66
N VAL A 22 -1.70 13.75 3.07
CA VAL A 22 -2.89 13.12 2.49
C VAL A 22 -4.09 13.23 3.41
N ASP A 23 -5.14 13.79 2.80
CA ASP A 23 -6.46 14.07 3.33
C ASP A 23 -7.05 12.89 4.14
N GLU A 24 -7.67 13.23 5.28
CA GLU A 24 -8.47 12.35 6.15
C GLU A 24 -9.46 11.48 5.36
N LYS A 25 -9.94 11.97 4.22
CA LYS A 25 -10.77 11.24 3.25
C LYS A 25 -10.16 9.90 2.86
N TRP A 26 -8.89 9.87 2.45
CA TRP A 26 -8.24 8.67 1.94
C TRP A 26 -7.89 7.68 3.04
N GLN A 27 -7.63 8.17 4.25
CA GLN A 27 -7.44 7.32 5.43
C GLN A 27 -8.73 6.58 5.78
N LYS A 28 -9.86 7.31 5.84
CA LYS A 28 -11.18 6.69 6.08
C LYS A 28 -11.55 5.69 5.00
N LEU A 29 -11.23 5.99 3.74
CA LEU A 29 -11.49 5.09 2.63
C LEU A 29 -10.67 3.79 2.73
N GLY A 30 -9.37 3.90 3.03
CA GLY A 30 -8.50 2.73 3.24
C GLY A 30 -8.95 1.86 4.41
N GLU A 31 -9.33 2.48 5.54
CA GLU A 31 -9.88 1.77 6.69
C GLU A 31 -11.18 1.03 6.34
N LYS A 32 -12.09 1.70 5.62
CA LYS A 32 -13.33 1.09 5.14
C LYS A 32 -13.04 -0.14 4.27
N TYR A 33 -12.17 -0.04 3.28
CA TYR A 33 -11.83 -1.17 2.41
C TYR A 33 -11.17 -2.32 3.17
N ARG A 34 -10.33 -2.02 4.17
CA ARG A 34 -9.77 -3.06 5.04
C ARG A 34 -10.88 -3.81 5.79
N MET A 35 -11.83 -3.09 6.38
CA MET A 35 -12.95 -3.71 7.11
C MET A 35 -13.87 -4.50 6.18
N ASP A 36 -14.19 -3.97 5.00
CA ASP A 36 -14.98 -4.67 3.98
C ASP A 36 -14.27 -5.99 3.57
N CYS A 37 -12.97 -5.96 3.33
CA CYS A 37 -12.19 -7.16 2.97
C CYS A 37 -12.05 -8.16 4.11
N ILE A 38 -11.95 -7.71 5.37
CA ILE A 38 -11.95 -8.60 6.54
C ILE A 38 -13.26 -9.38 6.62
N ALA A 39 -14.38 -8.70 6.38
CA ALA A 39 -15.71 -9.30 6.37
C ALA A 39 -15.88 -10.25 5.17
N GLU A 40 -15.51 -9.83 3.96
CA GLU A 40 -15.66 -10.62 2.72
C GLU A 40 -14.81 -11.91 2.73
N LEU A 41 -13.63 -11.87 3.33
CA LEU A 41 -12.70 -13.01 3.37
C LEU A 41 -12.80 -13.83 4.67
N GLU A 42 -13.72 -13.47 5.56
CA GLU A 42 -13.90 -14.12 6.87
C GLU A 42 -12.55 -14.29 7.61
N ILE A 43 -11.81 -13.17 7.72
CA ILE A 43 -10.50 -13.15 8.35
C ILE A 43 -10.69 -13.23 9.87
N PRO A 44 -10.11 -14.24 10.54
CA PRO A 44 -10.18 -14.35 11.99
C PRO A 44 -9.32 -13.26 12.63
N SER A 45 -9.65 -12.89 13.87
CA SER A 45 -9.06 -11.74 14.54
C SER A 45 -7.53 -11.78 14.66
N ASP A 46 -6.96 -12.97 14.77
CA ASP A 46 -5.51 -13.24 14.84
C ASP A 46 -4.78 -13.05 13.50
N ASP A 47 -5.50 -13.14 12.38
CA ASP A 47 -4.98 -12.88 11.04
C ASP A 47 -5.19 -11.43 10.58
N VAL A 48 -5.88 -10.59 11.36
CA VAL A 48 -6.04 -9.17 11.02
C VAL A 48 -4.68 -8.49 11.07
N ILE A 49 -4.19 -8.02 9.93
CA ILE A 49 -2.94 -7.28 9.81
C ILE A 49 -3.21 -5.79 9.88
N THR A 50 -2.49 -5.10 10.77
CA THR A 50 -2.49 -3.64 10.79
C THR A 50 -1.40 -3.11 9.85
N PRO A 51 -1.48 -1.85 9.45
CA PRO A 51 -0.44 -1.24 8.62
C PRO A 51 0.94 -1.19 9.30
N ASN A 52 0.99 -1.15 10.64
CA ASN A 52 2.24 -1.26 11.40
C ASN A 52 2.84 -2.67 11.29
N ASP A 53 2.01 -3.70 11.27
CA ASP A 53 2.48 -5.08 11.08
C ASP A 53 3.05 -5.25 9.67
N THR A 54 2.39 -4.70 8.64
CA THR A 54 2.90 -4.67 7.26
C THR A 54 4.25 -3.94 7.17
N LEU A 55 4.45 -2.88 7.96
CA LEU A 55 5.73 -2.20 8.09
C LEU A 55 6.82 -3.00 8.79
N ALA A 56 6.48 -3.79 9.79
CA ALA A 56 7.45 -4.60 10.50
C ALA A 56 7.92 -5.78 9.64
N LYS A 57 7.01 -6.34 8.83
CA LYS A 57 7.30 -7.49 7.98
C LYS A 57 8.12 -7.10 6.74
N THR A 58 9.12 -7.90 6.44
CA THR A 58 10.09 -7.69 5.35
C THR A 58 10.17 -8.87 4.39
N LYS A 59 9.54 -10.01 4.72
CA LYS A 59 9.56 -11.23 3.94
C LYS A 59 8.16 -11.80 3.77
N LEU A 60 7.93 -12.50 2.66
CA LEU A 60 6.64 -13.09 2.31
C LEU A 60 6.15 -14.08 3.37
N GLU A 61 7.06 -14.86 3.95
CA GLU A 61 6.79 -15.92 4.91
C GLU A 61 6.25 -15.38 6.25
N GLU A 62 6.47 -14.11 6.54
CA GLU A 62 5.96 -13.45 7.74
C GLU A 62 4.46 -13.13 7.63
N PHE A 63 3.89 -13.20 6.42
CA PHE A 63 2.46 -13.03 6.17
C PHE A 63 1.78 -14.38 6.10
N THR A 64 0.70 -14.54 6.88
CA THR A 64 -0.16 -15.73 6.76
C THR A 64 -0.88 -15.71 5.40
N PRO A 65 -1.32 -16.87 4.87
CA PRO A 65 -2.04 -16.90 3.60
C PRO A 65 -3.27 -15.96 3.57
N LYS A 66 -4.00 -15.87 4.69
CA LYS A 66 -5.13 -14.96 4.85
C LYS A 66 -4.71 -13.49 4.80
N GLN A 67 -3.60 -13.13 5.44
CA GLN A 67 -3.04 -11.77 5.36
C GLN A 67 -2.64 -11.39 3.94
N ARG A 68 -2.01 -12.31 3.20
CA ARG A 68 -1.64 -12.09 1.79
C ARG A 68 -2.86 -11.78 0.93
N CYS A 69 -3.95 -12.52 1.10
CA CYS A 69 -5.18 -12.29 0.35
C CYS A 69 -5.97 -11.05 0.83
N LEU A 70 -5.89 -10.71 2.13
CA LEU A 70 -6.38 -9.44 2.63
C LEU A 70 -5.65 -8.26 1.95
N MET A 71 -4.33 -8.36 1.75
CA MET A 71 -3.56 -7.34 1.03
C MET A 71 -4.08 -7.16 -0.40
N LYS A 72 -4.37 -8.28 -1.09
CA LYS A 72 -4.91 -8.29 -2.46
C LYS A 72 -6.26 -7.59 -2.51
N CYS A 73 -7.20 -8.02 -1.67
CA CYS A 73 -8.55 -7.47 -1.66
C CYS A 73 -8.54 -5.94 -1.43
N VAL A 74 -7.73 -5.48 -0.47
CA VAL A 74 -7.62 -4.04 -0.18
C VAL A 74 -7.03 -3.30 -1.38
N ALA A 75 -5.98 -3.83 -2.02
CA ALA A 75 -5.40 -3.23 -3.21
C ALA A 75 -6.42 -3.13 -4.35
N GLU A 76 -7.19 -4.19 -4.60
CA GLU A 76 -8.20 -4.23 -5.67
C GLU A 76 -9.33 -3.24 -5.42
N LYS A 77 -9.84 -3.14 -4.19
CA LYS A 77 -10.87 -2.15 -3.84
C LYS A 77 -10.35 -0.73 -3.98
N PHE A 78 -9.09 -0.49 -3.65
CA PHE A 78 -8.49 0.83 -3.73
C PHE A 78 -8.25 1.25 -5.18
N ILE A 79 -7.65 0.37 -5.99
CA ILE A 79 -7.37 0.63 -7.40
C ILE A 79 -8.65 0.57 -8.26
N GLY A 80 -9.65 -0.17 -7.81
CA GLY A 80 -10.91 -0.39 -8.53
C GLY A 80 -10.81 -1.43 -9.64
N VAL A 81 -9.73 -2.23 -9.66
CA VAL A 81 -9.45 -3.25 -10.68
C VAL A 81 -8.94 -4.52 -10.01
N ASN A 82 -9.33 -5.66 -10.57
CA ASN A 82 -8.88 -6.98 -10.11
C ASN A 82 -7.39 -7.17 -10.47
N PHE A 83 -6.65 -7.75 -9.53
CA PHE A 83 -5.23 -8.08 -9.66
C PHE A 83 -4.94 -9.16 -10.71
N ASP A 84 -5.97 -9.80 -11.26
CA ASP A 84 -5.85 -10.72 -12.40
C ASP A 84 -5.44 -9.98 -13.69
N ASP A 85 -5.83 -8.70 -13.85
CA ASP A 85 -5.37 -7.82 -14.93
C ASP A 85 -4.28 -6.88 -14.42
N LEU A 86 -3.04 -7.37 -14.46
CA LEU A 86 -1.90 -6.64 -13.89
C LEU A 86 -1.57 -5.39 -14.69
N ASP A 87 -1.78 -5.38 -16.01
CA ASP A 87 -1.52 -4.20 -16.83
C ASP A 87 -2.53 -3.09 -16.53
N GLU A 88 -3.81 -3.43 -16.40
CA GLU A 88 -4.84 -2.48 -15.98
C GLU A 88 -4.62 -2.01 -14.53
N PHE A 89 -4.25 -2.93 -13.62
CA PHE A 89 -3.92 -2.61 -12.23
C PHE A 89 -2.81 -1.56 -12.13
N TYR A 90 -1.71 -1.74 -12.88
CA TYR A 90 -0.61 -0.76 -12.87
C TYR A 90 -1.01 0.56 -13.52
N LYS A 91 -1.73 0.52 -14.66
CA LYS A 91 -2.23 1.74 -15.29
C LYS A 91 -3.08 2.57 -14.31
N LYS A 92 -4.00 1.93 -13.60
CA LYS A 92 -4.84 2.57 -12.59
C LYS A 92 -4.05 3.03 -11.37
N SER A 93 -3.01 2.31 -10.98
CA SER A 93 -2.11 2.74 -9.91
C SER A 93 -1.39 4.05 -10.25
N PHE A 94 -0.97 4.23 -11.51
CA PHE A 94 -0.42 5.51 -11.99
C PHE A 94 -1.47 6.62 -12.03
N GLU A 95 -2.66 6.36 -12.58
CA GLU A 95 -3.76 7.34 -12.61
C GLU A 95 -4.08 7.85 -11.20
N LEU A 96 -4.16 6.92 -10.25
CA LEU A 96 -4.44 7.22 -8.86
C LEU A 96 -3.30 7.99 -8.18
N LEU A 97 -2.03 7.73 -8.52
CA LEU A 97 -0.91 8.57 -8.07
C LEU A 97 -1.01 10.02 -8.56
N GLU A 98 -1.51 10.25 -9.78
CA GLU A 98 -1.74 11.61 -10.27
C GLU A 98 -2.87 12.31 -9.50
N GLU A 99 -3.87 11.59 -8.98
CA GLU A 99 -4.89 12.21 -8.10
C GLU A 99 -4.29 12.73 -6.78
N PHE A 100 -3.11 12.24 -6.39
CA PHE A 100 -2.37 12.77 -5.24
C PHE A 100 -1.42 13.92 -5.61
N SER A 101 -1.37 14.36 -6.87
CA SER A 101 -0.41 15.38 -7.34
C SER A 101 -0.40 16.66 -6.50
N ASP A 102 -1.59 17.05 -6.05
CA ASP A 102 -1.81 18.30 -5.32
C ASP A 102 -1.56 18.14 -3.82
N SER A 103 -1.60 16.89 -3.33
CA SER A 103 -1.48 16.53 -1.91
C SER A 103 -0.10 16.00 -1.55
N VAL A 104 0.73 15.61 -2.53
CA VAL A 104 1.99 14.93 -2.29
C VAL A 104 3.11 15.65 -3.05
N PRO A 105 4.25 15.96 -2.39
CA PRO A 105 5.39 16.58 -3.06
C PRO A 105 5.82 15.78 -4.29
N LYS A 106 6.12 16.50 -5.39
CA LYS A 106 6.52 15.89 -6.67
C LYS A 106 7.64 14.86 -6.54
N LYS A 107 8.67 15.14 -5.74
CA LYS A 107 9.77 14.20 -5.47
C LYS A 107 9.29 12.87 -4.88
N LYS A 108 8.30 12.91 -3.99
CA LYS A 108 7.68 11.70 -3.43
C LYS A 108 6.87 10.96 -4.49
N LEU A 109 6.08 11.66 -5.30
CA LEU A 109 5.32 11.07 -6.41
C LEU A 109 6.23 10.37 -7.42
N ASP A 110 7.32 11.03 -7.82
CA ASP A 110 8.30 10.47 -8.75
C ASP A 110 8.94 9.20 -8.18
N THR A 111 9.20 9.17 -6.86
CA THR A 111 9.69 7.97 -6.16
C THR A 111 8.68 6.83 -6.19
N TYR A 112 7.38 7.10 -6.03
CA TYR A 112 6.35 6.05 -6.16
C TYR A 112 6.22 5.53 -7.57
N LYS A 113 6.26 6.43 -8.56
CA LYS A 113 6.25 6.05 -9.97
C LYS A 113 7.44 5.14 -10.30
N GLU A 114 8.62 5.49 -9.81
CA GLU A 114 9.83 4.65 -9.96
C GLU A 114 9.66 3.28 -9.26
N ALA A 115 9.11 3.26 -8.05
CA ALA A 115 8.87 2.03 -7.32
C ALA A 115 7.90 1.10 -8.06
N ILE A 116 6.77 1.64 -8.57
CA ILE A 116 5.81 0.89 -9.37
C ILE A 116 6.49 0.34 -10.64
N GLU A 117 7.19 1.17 -11.40
CA GLU A 117 7.87 0.73 -12.63
C GLU A 117 8.88 -0.38 -12.37
N LYS A 118 9.68 -0.27 -11.31
CA LYS A 118 10.70 -1.28 -10.98
C LYS A 118 10.12 -2.58 -10.43
N CYS A 119 9.00 -2.50 -9.73
CA CYS A 119 8.34 -3.67 -9.15
C CYS A 119 7.29 -4.27 -10.08
N LYS A 120 6.99 -3.61 -11.20
CA LYS A 120 6.16 -4.10 -12.29
C LYS A 120 6.72 -5.43 -12.81
N GLY A 121 5.88 -6.46 -12.77
CA GLY A 121 6.26 -7.80 -13.20
C GLY A 121 6.75 -8.72 -12.07
N THR A 122 6.79 -8.24 -10.83
CA THR A 122 6.97 -9.12 -9.67
C THR A 122 5.78 -10.08 -9.57
N ARG A 123 6.07 -11.39 -9.44
CA ARG A 123 5.07 -12.46 -9.36
C ARG A 123 5.43 -13.43 -8.23
N GLY A 124 4.41 -13.83 -7.48
CA GLY A 124 4.48 -14.92 -6.51
C GLY A 124 3.87 -16.21 -7.06
N ALA A 125 3.67 -17.19 -6.19
CA ALA A 125 3.02 -18.45 -6.58
C ALA A 125 1.53 -18.28 -6.93
N ASN A 126 0.90 -17.20 -6.44
CA ASN A 126 -0.46 -16.80 -6.74
C ASN A 126 -0.61 -15.26 -6.63
N ASN A 127 -1.81 -14.73 -6.86
CA ASN A 127 -2.06 -13.29 -6.85
C ASN A 127 -1.97 -12.68 -5.44
N CYS A 128 -2.32 -13.44 -4.39
CA CYS A 128 -2.13 -13.00 -3.01
C CYS A 128 -0.64 -12.88 -2.64
N ASP A 129 0.20 -13.81 -3.10
CA ASP A 129 1.66 -13.71 -2.90
C ASP A 129 2.24 -12.56 -3.74
N SER A 130 1.75 -12.38 -4.97
CA SER A 130 2.23 -11.35 -5.89
C SER A 130 2.06 -9.95 -5.32
N VAL A 131 0.90 -9.62 -4.74
CA VAL A 131 0.67 -8.29 -4.15
C VAL A 131 1.60 -8.03 -2.95
N VAL A 132 1.92 -9.05 -2.16
CA VAL A 132 2.86 -8.91 -1.03
C VAL A 132 4.29 -8.73 -1.52
N LEU A 133 4.71 -9.48 -2.54
CA LEU A 133 6.04 -9.32 -3.12
C LEU A 133 6.21 -7.96 -3.81
N ILE A 134 5.18 -7.47 -4.48
CA ILE A 134 5.15 -6.11 -5.05
C ILE A 134 5.30 -5.09 -3.93
N HIS A 135 4.51 -5.21 -2.86
CA HIS A 135 4.62 -4.36 -1.68
C HIS A 135 6.03 -4.34 -1.07
N LEU A 136 6.64 -5.51 -0.88
CA LEU A 136 7.99 -5.63 -0.32
C LEU A 136 9.04 -4.99 -1.24
N CYS A 137 8.90 -5.18 -2.56
CA CYS A 137 9.76 -4.55 -3.56
C CYS A 137 9.67 -3.02 -3.50
N GLU A 138 8.45 -2.47 -3.48
CA GLU A 138 8.22 -1.03 -3.46
C GLU A 138 8.76 -0.41 -2.18
N LYS A 139 8.48 -1.04 -1.03
CA LYS A 139 9.03 -0.65 0.27
C LYS A 139 10.56 -0.60 0.28
N ALA A 140 11.21 -1.57 -0.35
CA ALA A 140 12.68 -1.61 -0.43
C ALA A 140 13.26 -0.47 -1.30
N ILE A 141 12.49 0.05 -2.26
CA ILE A 141 12.88 1.22 -3.06
C ILE A 141 12.62 2.49 -2.26
N ILE A 142 11.40 2.65 -1.75
CA ILE A 142 10.92 3.85 -1.05
C ILE A 142 11.76 4.11 0.22
N SER A 143 12.12 3.07 0.98
CA SER A 143 12.94 3.21 2.20
C SER A 143 14.36 3.71 1.97
N LYS A 144 14.86 3.69 0.72
CA LYS A 144 16.16 4.29 0.36
C LYS A 144 16.09 5.80 0.24
N TYR A 145 14.88 6.35 0.14
CA TYR A 145 14.67 7.78 0.01
C TYR A 145 14.39 8.39 1.39
N ASP A 146 15.24 9.34 1.78
CA ASP A 146 15.00 10.16 2.95
C ASP A 146 14.00 11.27 2.61
N PHE A 147 12.79 11.15 3.16
CA PHE A 147 11.73 12.14 3.03
C PHE A 147 11.70 13.15 4.18
N SER A 148 12.66 13.09 5.11
CA SER A 148 12.73 13.99 6.27
C SER A 148 13.18 15.41 5.93
N SER A 149 13.75 15.62 4.73
CA SER A 149 14.26 16.92 4.28
C SER A 149 13.27 17.80 3.52
N ASP A 150 12.02 17.38 3.36
CA ASP A 150 11.04 18.07 2.50
C ASP A 150 10.02 18.94 3.30
N GLU A 151 10.36 19.36 4.54
CA GLU A 151 9.63 20.40 5.31
C GLU A 151 10.25 21.80 5.06
N ASP A 152 10.30 22.25 3.80
CA ASP A 152 10.60 23.65 3.43
C ASP A 152 9.41 24.26 2.66
#